data_AF-A0A945WJI4-F1
#
_entry.id   AF-A0A945WJI4-F1
#
_cell.length_a   1.000
_cell.length_b   1.000
_cell.length_c   1.000
_cell.angle_alpha   90.00
_cell.angle_beta   90.00
_cell.angle_gamma   90.00
#
_symmetry.space_group_name_H-M   'P 1'
#
loop_
_entity.id
_entity.type
_entity.pdbx_description
1 polymer ?
#
loop_
_entity_poly.entity_id
_entity_poly.type
_entity_poly.pdbx_seq_one_letter_code
_entity_poly.pdbx_strand_id
1 'polypeptide(L)'
;MRIILSIALVALFTLPSMAQDAKEIIRRAEEKMRGKESAYMEMTIEIVRPKWNRSMGMKSWSKGQELSLTILTLPAKDAGTGFLKRGKEVWNWVPSIERSIKMPPSMMMQSWMGTDFSNDDICFVGIKV
;
A
#
# COMPACT_ATOMS: atom_id res chain seq x y z
N MET A 1 8.56 17.24 58.04
CA MET A 1 7.64 16.30 57.34
C MET A 1 6.96 16.92 56.11
N ARG A 2 6.33 18.10 56.19
CA ARG A 2 5.69 18.77 55.02
C ARG A 2 6.62 19.01 53.82
N ILE A 3 7.83 19.53 54.05
CA ILE A 3 8.80 19.84 52.97
C ILE A 3 9.24 18.58 52.22
N ILE A 4 9.45 17.48 52.94
CA ILE A 4 9.83 16.18 52.35
C ILE A 4 8.69 15.64 51.48
N LEU A 5 7.43 15.78 51.93
CA LEU A 5 6.26 15.44 51.13
C LEU A 5 6.15 16.30 49.87
N SER A 6 6.43 17.60 49.96
CA SER A 6 6.39 18.51 48.81
C SER A 6 7.46 18.18 47.77
N ILE A 7 8.66 17.80 48.20
CA ILE A 7 9.75 17.39 47.31
C ILE A 7 9.42 16.06 46.61
N ALA A 8 8.84 15.11 47.34
CA ALA A 8 8.40 13.84 46.77
C ALA A 8 7.29 14.02 45.71
N LEU A 9 6.38 14.98 45.93
CA LEU A 9 5.31 15.28 44.98
C LEU A 9 5.84 15.92 43.69
N VAL A 10 6.83 16.82 43.78
CA VAL A 10 7.46 17.44 42.60
C VAL A 10 8.29 16.42 41.81
N ALA A 11 8.96 15.49 42.49
CA ALA A 11 9.71 14.41 41.84
C ALA A 11 8.81 13.47 41.01
N LEU A 12 7.55 13.25 41.44
CA LEU A 12 6.57 12.47 40.67
C LEU A 12 6.16 13.15 39.35
N PHE A 13 6.19 14.48 39.29
CA PHE A 13 5.84 15.24 38.07
C PHE A 13 6.97 15.30 37.04
N THR A 14 8.20 14.90 37.40
CA THR A 14 9.35 14.89 36.49
C THR A 14 9.57 13.56 35.78
N LEU A 15 8.67 12.59 35.93
CA LEU A 15 8.78 11.31 35.22
C LEU A 15 8.62 11.55 33.70
N PRO A 16 9.56 11.08 32.87
CA PRO A 16 9.43 11.18 31.43
C PRO A 16 8.18 10.41 31.00
N SER A 17 7.27 11.10 30.29
CA SER A 17 6.10 10.46 29.70
C SER A 17 6.54 9.50 28.59
N MET A 18 6.20 8.22 28.73
CA MET A 18 6.37 7.25 27.64
C MET A 18 5.25 7.47 26.62
N ALA A 19 5.47 8.41 25.70
CA ALA A 19 4.57 8.63 24.59
C ALA A 19 4.69 7.51 23.55
N GLN A 20 3.61 7.28 22.79
CA GLN A 20 3.65 6.36 21.64
C GLN A 20 4.44 7.02 20.49
N ASP A 21 5.32 6.25 19.84
CA ASP A 21 5.98 6.68 18.61
C ASP A 21 5.04 6.49 17.42
N ALA A 22 4.75 7.57 16.70
CA ALA A 22 3.93 7.54 15.50
C ALA A 22 4.47 6.55 14.46
N LYS A 23 5.79 6.42 14.31
CA LYS A 23 6.41 5.47 13.38
C LYS A 23 6.09 4.04 13.78
N GLU A 24 6.15 3.75 15.08
CA GLU A 24 5.85 2.42 15.60
C GLU A 24 4.37 2.06 15.39
N ILE A 25 3.45 3.02 15.52
CA ILE A 25 2.03 2.81 15.24
C ILE A 25 1.83 2.45 13.77
N ILE A 26 2.40 3.21 12.83
CA ILE A 26 2.23 2.91 11.41
C ILE A 26 2.90 1.59 11.04
N ARG A 27 4.11 1.32 11.54
CA ARG A 27 4.79 0.04 11.32
C ARG A 27 3.92 -1.14 11.72
N ARG A 28 3.29 -1.08 12.90
CA ARG A 28 2.37 -2.14 13.38
C ARG A 28 1.11 -2.26 12.51
N ALA A 29 0.57 -1.15 12.04
CA ALA A 29 -0.59 -1.15 11.15
C ALA A 29 -0.23 -1.79 9.80
N GLU A 30 0.92 -1.44 9.23
CA GLU A 30 1.40 -1.97 7.96
C GLU A 30 1.69 -3.48 8.05
N GLU A 31 2.38 -3.92 9.10
CA GLU A 31 2.65 -5.35 9.32
C GLU A 31 1.38 -6.19 9.42
N LYS A 32 0.32 -5.63 10.03
CA LYS A 32 -0.99 -6.30 10.10
C LYS A 32 -1.70 -6.34 8.76
N MET A 33 -1.58 -5.28 7.95
CA MET A 33 -2.24 -5.18 6.65
C MET A 33 -1.59 -6.07 5.59
N ARG A 34 -0.26 -6.05 5.47
CA ARG A 34 0.49 -6.81 4.47
C ARG A 34 0.81 -8.25 4.88
N GLY A 35 0.93 -8.52 6.19
CA GLY A 35 1.62 -9.72 6.66
C GLY A 35 3.15 -9.56 6.56
N LYS A 36 3.88 -10.35 7.35
CA LYS A 36 5.32 -10.13 7.58
C LYS A 36 6.25 -10.57 6.44
N GLU A 37 5.84 -11.57 5.66
CA GLU A 37 6.74 -12.21 4.68
C GLU A 37 6.15 -12.29 3.28
N SER A 38 4.91 -12.76 3.16
CA SER A 38 4.20 -12.82 1.90
C SER A 38 2.71 -12.61 2.09
N ALA A 39 2.08 -12.08 1.05
CA ALA A 39 0.65 -11.81 1.02
C ALA A 39 0.06 -12.30 -0.30
N TYR A 40 -1.15 -12.84 -0.23
CA TYR A 40 -1.99 -13.11 -1.38
C TYR A 40 -3.33 -12.38 -1.19
N MET A 41 -3.82 -11.76 -2.25
CA MET A 41 -5.04 -10.97 -2.21
C MET A 41 -5.81 -11.09 -3.52
N GLU A 42 -7.10 -11.34 -3.42
CA GLU A 42 -8.05 -11.20 -4.54
C GLU A 42 -8.93 -10.00 -4.26
N MET A 43 -9.05 -9.08 -5.22
CA MET A 43 -9.87 -7.89 -5.07
C MET A 43 -10.72 -7.65 -6.30
N THR A 44 -11.91 -7.11 -6.06
CA THR A 44 -12.76 -6.51 -7.08
C THR A 44 -12.94 -5.04 -6.77
N ILE A 45 -12.66 -4.19 -7.75
CA ILE A 45 -12.84 -2.74 -7.67
C ILE A 45 -14.02 -2.37 -8.56
N GLU A 46 -15.06 -1.82 -7.94
CA GLU A 46 -16.20 -1.22 -8.63
C GLU A 46 -15.93 0.26 -8.89
N ILE A 47 -15.89 0.64 -10.16
CA ILE A 47 -15.70 2.01 -10.60
C ILE A 47 -17.07 2.58 -10.97
N VAL A 48 -17.51 3.58 -10.21
CA VAL A 48 -18.77 4.28 -10.44
C VAL A 48 -18.47 5.69 -10.93
N ARG A 49 -18.96 6.04 -12.12
CA ARG A 49 -18.92 7.40 -12.68
C ARG A 49 -20.34 7.81 -13.07
N PRO A 50 -20.63 9.12 -13.21
CA PRO A 50 -21.97 9.58 -13.54
C PRO A 50 -22.60 8.98 -14.82
N LYS A 51 -21.77 8.56 -15.77
CA LYS A 51 -22.20 8.05 -17.08
C LYS A 51 -21.96 6.55 -17.31
N TRP A 52 -21.14 5.89 -16.48
CA TRP A 52 -20.74 4.51 -16.71
C TRP A 52 -20.25 3.86 -15.42
N ASN A 53 -20.42 2.54 -15.32
CA ASN A 53 -19.86 1.72 -14.25
C ASN A 53 -19.00 0.59 -14.84
N ARG A 54 -17.94 0.21 -14.15
CA ARG A 54 -17.09 -0.95 -14.53
C ARG A 54 -16.62 -1.67 -13.28
N SER A 55 -16.64 -2.99 -13.33
CA SER A 55 -15.97 -3.85 -12.35
C SER A 55 -14.61 -4.30 -12.86
N MET A 56 -13.58 -4.26 -12.01
CA MET A 56 -12.25 -4.76 -12.29
C MET A 56 -11.82 -5.76 -11.24
N GLY A 57 -11.39 -6.93 -11.67
CA GLY A 57 -10.93 -8.01 -10.81
C GLY A 57 -9.42 -8.11 -10.89
N MET A 58 -8.76 -8.41 -9.77
CA MET A 58 -7.32 -8.65 -9.74
C MET A 58 -6.93 -9.69 -8.69
N LYS A 59 -5.80 -10.33 -8.94
CA LYS A 59 -5.06 -11.13 -7.98
C LYS A 59 -3.71 -10.49 -7.75
N SER A 60 -3.28 -10.41 -6.50
CA SER A 60 -2.01 -9.80 -6.13
C SER A 60 -1.24 -10.69 -5.17
N TRP A 61 0.07 -10.77 -5.41
CA TRP A 61 1.04 -11.43 -4.55
C TRP A 61 2.08 -10.40 -4.15
N SER A 62 2.51 -10.45 -2.90
CA SER A 62 3.67 -9.67 -2.45
C SER A 62 4.60 -10.52 -1.61
N LYS A 63 5.89 -10.19 -1.67
CA LYS A 63 6.94 -10.78 -0.83
C LYS A 63 7.79 -9.66 -0.24
N GLY A 64 7.63 -9.45 1.07
CA GLY A 64 8.18 -8.29 1.78
C GLY A 64 7.75 -6.97 1.13
N GLN A 65 8.67 -6.01 1.09
CA GLN A 65 8.45 -4.68 0.49
C GLN A 65 9.02 -4.56 -0.94
N GLU A 66 9.85 -5.51 -1.36
CA GLU A 66 10.65 -5.41 -2.60
C GLU A 66 9.91 -5.98 -3.81
N LEU A 67 9.09 -7.01 -3.64
CA LEU A 67 8.46 -7.73 -4.74
C LEU A 67 6.94 -7.69 -4.63
N SER A 68 6.28 -7.27 -5.70
CA SER A 68 4.84 -7.46 -5.87
C SER A 68 4.50 -7.83 -7.31
N LEU A 69 3.48 -8.66 -7.46
CA LEU A 69 2.92 -9.04 -8.75
C LEU A 69 1.40 -8.88 -8.66
N THR A 70 0.81 -8.11 -9.57
CA THR A 70 -0.63 -7.93 -9.64
C THR A 70 -1.09 -8.28 -11.05
N ILE A 71 -2.08 -9.16 -11.17
CA ILE A 71 -2.63 -9.60 -12.44
C ILE A 71 -4.12 -9.29 -12.47
N LEU A 72 -4.57 -8.62 -13.53
CA LEU A 72 -5.98 -8.40 -13.78
C LEU A 72 -6.67 -9.68 -14.20
N THR A 73 -7.80 -9.98 -13.58
CA THR A 73 -8.70 -11.07 -13.95
C THR A 73 -9.95 -10.57 -14.67
N LEU A 74 -10.36 -9.32 -14.44
CA LEU A 74 -11.51 -8.68 -15.10
C LEU A 74 -11.25 -7.19 -15.37
N PRO A 75 -11.87 -6.61 -16.41
CA PRO A 75 -12.77 -7.24 -17.39
C PRO A 75 -12.00 -8.12 -18.41
N ALA A 76 -12.68 -9.03 -19.11
CA ALA A 76 -12.05 -9.99 -20.04
C ALA A 76 -11.14 -9.34 -21.09
N LYS A 77 -11.45 -8.12 -21.53
CA LYS A 77 -10.62 -7.36 -22.48
C LYS A 77 -9.25 -6.94 -21.92
N ASP A 78 -9.15 -6.73 -20.61
CA ASP A 78 -7.92 -6.28 -19.92
C ASP A 78 -7.29 -7.43 -19.11
N ALA A 79 -7.93 -8.60 -19.08
CA ALA A 79 -7.50 -9.76 -18.31
C ALA A 79 -6.13 -10.26 -18.77
N GLY A 80 -5.29 -10.65 -17.81
CA GLY A 80 -3.90 -11.03 -18.03
C GLY A 80 -2.93 -9.86 -18.05
N THR A 81 -3.40 -8.60 -18.00
CA THR A 81 -2.52 -7.45 -17.77
C THR A 81 -1.85 -7.60 -16.41
N GLY A 82 -0.52 -7.49 -16.39
CA GLY A 82 0.29 -7.80 -15.22
C GLY A 82 1.19 -6.64 -14.81
N PHE A 83 1.23 -6.31 -13.52
CA PHE A 83 2.13 -5.32 -12.95
C PHE A 83 3.14 -6.03 -12.05
N LEU A 84 4.43 -5.87 -12.33
CA LEU A 84 5.52 -6.45 -11.57
C LEU A 84 6.36 -5.33 -10.97
N LYS A 85 6.39 -5.25 -9.64
CA LYS A 85 7.36 -4.45 -8.90
C LYS A 85 8.56 -5.31 -8.53
N ARG A 86 9.75 -4.80 -8.81
CA ARG A 86 11.03 -5.34 -8.35
C ARG A 86 11.91 -4.20 -7.83
N GLY A 87 11.92 -4.05 -6.51
CA GLY A 87 12.58 -2.97 -5.80
C GLY A 87 12.02 -1.62 -6.22
N LYS A 88 12.85 -0.83 -6.92
CA LYS A 88 12.47 0.50 -7.44
C LYS A 88 11.87 0.46 -8.85
N GLU A 89 11.91 -0.69 -9.50
CA GLU A 89 11.41 -0.84 -10.86
C GLU A 89 9.98 -1.37 -10.86
N VAL A 90 9.14 -0.78 -11.70
CA VAL A 90 7.80 -1.28 -11.98
C VAL A 90 7.69 -1.56 -13.47
N TRP A 91 7.21 -2.75 -13.80
CA TRP A 91 7.04 -3.25 -15.14
C TRP A 91 5.56 -3.59 -15.37
N ASN A 92 5.06 -3.26 -16.56
CA ASN A 92 3.71 -3.57 -16.97
C ASN A 92 3.73 -4.51 -18.18
N TRP A 93 3.08 -5.66 -18.06
CA TRP A 93 2.85 -6.62 -19.14
C TRP A 93 1.48 -6.37 -19.74
N VAL A 94 1.44 -6.14 -21.05
CA VAL A 94 0.20 -5.91 -21.80
C VAL A 94 0.00 -7.04 -22.81
N PRO A 95 -0.92 -8.00 -22.55
CA PRO A 95 -1.11 -9.17 -23.41
C PRO A 95 -1.48 -8.82 -24.85
N SER A 96 -2.27 -7.78 -25.06
CA SER A 96 -2.77 -7.40 -26.39
C SER A 96 -1.68 -7.00 -27.39
N ILE A 97 -0.51 -6.62 -26.90
CA ILE A 97 0.65 -6.24 -27.72
C ILE A 97 1.90 -7.07 -27.40
N GLU A 98 1.77 -8.07 -26.52
CA GLU A 98 2.84 -8.97 -26.07
C GLU A 98 4.12 -8.24 -25.63
N ARG A 99 3.96 -7.14 -24.88
CA ARG A 99 5.11 -6.30 -24.46
C ARG A 99 5.15 -6.08 -22.95
N SER A 100 6.39 -6.10 -22.46
CA SER A 100 6.77 -5.61 -21.13
C SER A 100 7.27 -4.18 -21.23
N ILE A 101 6.60 -3.26 -20.56
CA ILE A 101 6.90 -1.82 -20.58
C ILE A 101 7.36 -1.40 -19.18
N LYS A 102 8.54 -0.79 -19.08
CA LYS A 102 9.00 -0.19 -17.83
C LYS A 102 8.22 1.09 -17.55
N MET A 103 7.65 1.21 -16.36
CA MET A 103 6.90 2.40 -15.97
C MET A 103 7.86 3.50 -15.50
N PRO A 104 7.87 4.68 -16.15
CA PRO A 104 8.60 5.83 -15.63
C PRO A 104 7.91 6.38 -14.37
N PRO A 105 8.66 7.06 -13.47
CA PRO A 105 8.09 7.63 -12.24
C PRO A 105 6.91 8.58 -12.48
N SER A 106 6.89 9.31 -13.60
CA SER A 106 5.77 10.19 -13.96
C SER A 106 4.47 9.44 -14.24
N MET A 107 4.54 8.20 -14.73
CA MET A 107 3.36 7.35 -14.91
C MET A 107 2.84 6.80 -13.58
N MET A 108 3.68 6.68 -12.54
CA MET A 108 3.24 6.15 -11.24
C MET A 108 2.17 7.02 -10.56
N MET A 109 2.22 8.34 -10.78
CA MET A 109 1.25 9.29 -10.23
C MET A 109 -0.05 9.39 -11.04
N GLN A 110 -0.14 8.71 -12.18
CA GLN A 110 -1.35 8.73 -13.00
C GLN A 110 -2.42 7.78 -12.44
N SER A 111 -3.69 8.09 -12.75
CA SER A 111 -4.83 7.21 -12.46
C SER A 111 -4.61 5.83 -13.06
N TRP A 112 -4.84 4.80 -12.26
CA TRP A 112 -4.77 3.42 -12.67
C TRP A 112 -6.06 3.05 -13.39
N MET A 113 -5.98 2.90 -14.72
CA MET A 113 -7.06 2.43 -15.59
C MET A 113 -8.42 3.14 -15.41
N GLY A 114 -8.39 4.44 -15.07
CA GLY A 114 -9.58 5.26 -14.89
C GLY A 114 -10.24 5.15 -13.52
N THR A 115 -9.59 4.47 -12.56
CA THR A 115 -9.98 4.46 -11.15
C THR A 115 -9.53 5.74 -10.43
N ASP A 116 -9.97 5.93 -9.20
CA ASP A 116 -9.47 6.99 -8.32
C ASP A 116 -8.14 6.62 -7.63
N PHE A 117 -7.65 5.38 -7.85
CA PHE A 117 -6.34 4.94 -7.41
C PHE A 117 -5.27 5.35 -8.41
N SER A 118 -4.06 5.63 -7.92
CA SER A 118 -2.88 5.80 -8.75
C SER A 118 -2.21 4.46 -9.08
N ASN A 119 -1.35 4.44 -10.09
CA ASN A 119 -0.52 3.27 -10.38
C ASN A 119 0.38 2.92 -9.18
N ASP A 120 0.79 3.93 -8.40
CA ASP A 120 1.58 3.75 -7.20
C ASP A 120 0.81 2.99 -6.11
N ASP A 121 -0.46 3.32 -5.87
CA ASP A 121 -1.27 2.66 -4.84
C ASP A 121 -1.47 1.16 -5.12
N ILE A 122 -1.60 0.80 -6.40
CA ILE A 122 -1.83 -0.59 -6.82
C ILE A 122 -0.52 -1.40 -6.81
N CYS A 123 0.56 -0.82 -7.35
CA CYS A 123 1.85 -1.52 -7.39
C CYS A 123 2.50 -1.60 -6.00
N PHE A 124 2.27 -0.59 -5.16
CA PHE A 124 2.78 -0.48 -3.80
C PHE A 124 1.62 -0.57 -2.80
N VAL A 125 1.15 -1.80 -2.52
CA VAL A 125 0.09 -2.07 -1.52
C VAL A 125 0.54 -1.78 -0.07
N GLY A 126 0.86 -0.55 0.33
CA GLY A 126 1.37 -0.22 1.66
C GLY A 126 1.38 1.28 1.95
N ILE A 127 1.40 1.65 3.23
CA ILE A 127 1.48 3.05 3.63
C ILE A 127 2.93 3.51 3.48
N LYS A 128 3.17 4.49 2.62
CA LYS A 128 4.47 5.20 2.58
C LYS A 128 4.51 6.19 3.75
N VAL A 129 5.36 5.93 4.74
CA VAL A 129 5.67 6.87 5.84
C VAL A 129 7.07 7.40 5.67
#